data_AF-A0A5M3Y4W5-F1
#
_entry.id   AF-A0A5M3Y4W5-F1
#
_cell.length_a   1.000
_cell.length_b   1.000
_cell.length_c   1.000
_cell.angle_alpha   90.00
_cell.angle_beta   90.00
_cell.angle_gamma   90.00
#
_symmetry.space_group_name_H-M   'P 1'
#
loop_
_entity.id
_entity.type
_entity.pdbx_description
1 polymer ?
#
loop_
_entity_poly.entity_id
_entity_poly.type
_entity_poly.pdbx_seq_one_letter_code
_entity_poly.pdbx_strand_id
1 'polypeptide(L)'
;MLTSAMVIEPQPLTPKTAAAYLKRCLPPQPPAEWEKVLAALRTSPAALVRTPQDPGTALAAVASTALGLWLLRVVYIDGRANPAPLLNPGRFPGSKELRGHLFDQLIPALITARPPSGDAADPFRPRVSHDPGQARRWLAYLARTMTHPLNGGTPTRDFAWWRLGCVAKVNLGRG
;
A
#
# COMPACT_ATOMS: atom_id res chain seq x y z
N MET A 1 10.09 36.91 -17.16
CA MET A 1 11.15 36.07 -16.56
C MET A 1 10.46 34.86 -15.93
N LEU A 2 10.32 33.76 -16.66
CA LEU A 2 9.72 32.51 -16.16
C LEU A 2 10.79 31.75 -15.38
N THR A 3 10.59 31.59 -14.07
CA THR A 3 11.36 30.73 -13.19
C THR A 3 11.33 29.29 -13.70
N SER A 4 12.47 28.76 -14.12
CA SER A 4 12.64 27.34 -14.44
C SER A 4 12.25 26.49 -13.23
N ALA A 5 11.26 25.61 -13.41
CA ALA A 5 10.96 24.56 -12.44
C ALA A 5 11.98 23.44 -12.60
N MET A 6 12.78 23.18 -11.55
CA MET A 6 13.65 22.01 -11.51
C MET A 6 12.80 20.77 -11.23
N VAL A 7 12.69 19.88 -12.23
CA VAL A 7 11.98 18.61 -12.07
C VAL A 7 12.91 17.61 -11.39
N ILE A 8 12.55 17.17 -10.19
CA ILE A 8 13.23 16.09 -9.48
C ILE A 8 12.47 14.79 -9.81
N GLU A 9 13.09 13.90 -10.57
CA GLU A 9 12.52 12.59 -10.88
C GLU A 9 13.06 11.52 -9.93
N PRO A 10 12.18 10.76 -9.25
CA PRO A 10 12.62 9.66 -8.40
C PRO A 10 13.14 8.51 -9.27
N GLN A 11 14.43 8.20 -9.12
CA GLN A 11 15.05 7.07 -9.80
C GLN A 11 14.54 5.73 -9.25
N PRO A 12 14.33 4.70 -10.09
CA PRO A 12 13.95 3.37 -9.64
C PRO A 12 14.96 2.80 -8.64
N LEU A 13 14.45 2.17 -7.58
CA LEU A 13 15.26 1.55 -6.55
C LEU A 13 15.86 0.23 -7.06
N THR A 14 17.12 -0.02 -6.72
CA THR A 14 17.76 -1.29 -7.05
C THR A 14 17.23 -2.41 -6.15
N PRO A 15 17.20 -3.67 -6.62
CA PRO A 15 16.75 -4.80 -5.80
C PRO A 15 17.58 -4.96 -4.51
N LYS A 16 18.89 -4.69 -4.56
CA LYS A 16 19.77 -4.71 -3.38
C LYS A 16 19.40 -3.63 -2.36
N THR A 17 19.13 -2.41 -2.81
CA THR A 17 18.67 -1.31 -1.95
C THR A 17 17.32 -1.63 -1.32
N ALA A 18 16.38 -2.17 -2.11
CA ALA A 18 15.08 -2.62 -1.62
C ALA A 18 15.21 -3.71 -0.54
N ALA A 19 16.04 -4.74 -0.77
CA ALA A 19 16.29 -5.79 0.22
C ALA A 19 16.94 -5.26 1.50
N ALA A 20 17.87 -4.30 1.40
CA ALA A 20 18.48 -3.66 2.56
C ALA A 20 17.45 -2.87 3.38
N TYR A 21 16.56 -2.12 2.71
CA TYR A 21 15.48 -1.39 3.35
C TYR A 21 14.51 -2.32 4.08
N LEU A 22 14.06 -3.41 3.43
CA LEU A 22 13.16 -4.39 4.04
C LEU A 22 13.82 -5.08 5.24
N LYS A 23 15.10 -5.45 5.14
CA LYS A 23 15.85 -6.02 6.27
C LYS A 23 15.89 -5.08 7.48
N ARG A 24 16.02 -3.77 7.26
CA ARG A 24 16.02 -2.77 8.35
C ARG A 24 14.65 -2.63 9.03
N CYS A 25 13.56 -2.99 8.33
CA CYS A 25 12.21 -2.94 8.89
C CYS A 25 11.84 -4.21 9.67
N LEU A 26 12.62 -5.28 9.52
CA LEU A 26 12.41 -6.57 10.19
C LEU A 26 13.09 -6.59 11.57
N PRO A 27 12.64 -7.48 12.49
CA PRO A 27 13.35 -7.71 13.73
C PRO A 27 14.78 -8.24 13.47
N PRO A 28 15.71 -8.11 14.43
CA PRO A 28 17.10 -8.54 14.27
C PRO A 28 17.27 -9.99 13.82
N GLN A 29 16.36 -10.87 14.26
CA GLN A 29 16.25 -12.25 13.80
C GLN A 29 14.97 -12.41 12.97
N PRO A 30 15.04 -12.20 11.64
CA PRO A 30 13.87 -12.36 10.79
C PRO A 30 13.49 -13.85 10.65
N PRO A 31 12.20 -14.16 10.45
CA PRO A 31 11.76 -15.50 10.10
C PRO A 31 12.46 -16.03 8.84
N ALA A 32 12.69 -17.35 8.77
CA ALA A 32 13.39 -17.99 7.64
C ALA A 32 12.77 -17.68 6.27
N GLU A 33 11.44 -17.51 6.20
CA GLU A 33 10.74 -17.13 4.97
C GLU A 33 11.13 -15.73 4.48
N TRP A 34 11.39 -14.79 5.40
CA TRP A 34 11.89 -13.48 5.03
C TRP A 34 13.33 -13.53 4.53
N GLU A 35 14.18 -14.38 5.08
CA GLU A 35 15.54 -14.57 4.56
C GLU A 35 15.53 -15.09 3.11
N LYS A 36 14.64 -16.03 2.79
CA LYS A 36 14.43 -16.50 1.41
C LYS A 36 14.00 -15.37 0.48
N VAL A 37 13.03 -14.55 0.90
CA VAL A 37 12.54 -13.39 0.13
C VAL A 37 13.65 -12.36 -0.09
N LEU A 38 14.41 -12.04 0.95
CA LEU A 38 15.52 -11.10 0.85
C LEU A 38 16.66 -11.63 -0.01
N ALA A 39 16.96 -12.94 0.05
CA ALA A 39 17.94 -13.58 -0.81
C ALA A 39 17.50 -13.51 -2.28
N ALA A 40 16.27 -13.92 -2.59
CA ALA A 40 15.70 -13.86 -3.93
C ALA A 40 15.77 -12.43 -4.50
N LEU A 41 15.34 -11.44 -3.71
CA LEU A 41 15.37 -10.04 -4.12
C LEU A 41 16.79 -9.51 -4.39
N ARG A 42 17.82 -9.99 -3.68
CA ARG A 42 19.22 -9.59 -3.92
C ARG A 42 19.81 -10.21 -5.18
N THR A 43 19.39 -11.42 -5.54
CA THR A 43 19.87 -12.16 -6.71
C THR A 43 19.08 -11.83 -7.97
N SER A 44 17.89 -11.24 -7.85
CA SER A 44 17.07 -10.88 -9.00
C SER A 44 17.71 -9.77 -9.84
N PRO A 45 17.61 -9.87 -11.18
CA PRO A 45 18.05 -8.80 -12.06
C PRO A 45 17.24 -7.53 -11.81
N ALA A 46 17.82 -6.38 -12.14
CA ALA A 46 17.10 -5.11 -12.06
C ALA A 46 15.83 -5.17 -12.93
N ALA A 47 14.75 -4.53 -12.46
CA ALA A 47 13.41 -4.59 -13.04
C ALA A 47 13.30 -4.20 -14.54
N LEU A 48 14.36 -3.61 -15.10
CA LEU A 48 14.45 -3.25 -16.52
C LEU A 48 14.74 -4.44 -17.44
N VAL A 49 15.17 -5.58 -16.90
CA VAL A 49 15.39 -6.81 -17.66
C VAL A 49 14.07 -7.58 -17.71
N ARG A 50 13.46 -7.64 -18.90
CA ARG A 50 12.20 -8.34 -19.14
C ARG A 50 12.44 -9.85 -19.25
N THR A 51 12.81 -10.49 -18.15
CA THR A 51 12.81 -11.95 -18.04
C THR A 51 11.42 -12.41 -17.61
N PRO A 52 10.71 -13.19 -18.43
CA PRO A 52 9.44 -13.77 -18.02
C PRO A 52 9.68 -14.84 -16.93
N GLN A 53 8.81 -14.86 -15.92
CA GLN A 53 8.51 -16.03 -15.07
C GLN A 53 9.39 -16.33 -13.84
N ASP A 54 10.29 -15.45 -13.41
CA ASP A 54 10.90 -15.58 -12.08
C ASP A 54 10.14 -14.75 -11.03
N PRO A 55 9.63 -15.36 -9.94
CA PRO A 55 8.94 -14.62 -8.87
C PRO A 55 9.83 -13.58 -8.19
N GLY A 56 11.15 -13.79 -8.13
CA GLY A 56 12.09 -12.78 -7.64
C GLY A 56 12.11 -11.52 -8.50
N THR A 57 12.04 -11.67 -9.82
CA THR A 57 11.95 -10.57 -10.78
C THR A 57 10.63 -9.79 -10.65
N ALA A 58 9.50 -10.48 -10.45
CA ALA A 58 8.21 -9.82 -10.17
C ALA A 58 8.26 -8.99 -8.88
N LEU A 59 8.86 -9.54 -7.82
CA LEU A 59 9.08 -8.84 -6.56
C LEU A 59 10.00 -7.63 -6.72
N ALA A 60 11.13 -7.79 -7.43
CA ALA A 60 12.05 -6.70 -7.76
C ALA A 60 11.38 -5.56 -8.52
N ALA A 61 10.50 -5.88 -9.48
CA ALA A 61 9.74 -4.91 -10.24
C ALA A 61 8.70 -4.14 -9.42
N VAL A 62 8.13 -4.74 -8.37
CA VAL A 62 7.28 -4.02 -7.41
C VAL A 62 8.12 -3.14 -6.49
N ALA A 63 9.20 -3.71 -5.93
CA ALA A 63 10.08 -3.05 -4.97
C ALA A 63 10.98 -1.95 -5.58
N SER A 64 11.01 -1.80 -6.90
CA SER A 64 11.71 -0.71 -7.59
C SER A 64 11.06 0.65 -7.39
N THR A 65 9.84 0.70 -6.84
CA THR A 65 9.11 1.94 -6.53
C THR A 65 8.99 2.13 -5.03
N ALA A 66 9.08 3.38 -4.56
CA ALA A 66 8.86 3.71 -3.14
C ALA A 66 7.47 3.25 -2.66
N LEU A 67 6.45 3.39 -3.51
CA LEU A 67 5.10 2.90 -3.22
C LEU A 67 5.06 1.37 -3.05
N GLY A 68 5.70 0.62 -3.93
CA GLY A 68 5.74 -0.84 -3.84
C GLY A 68 6.47 -1.34 -2.59
N LEU A 69 7.57 -0.69 -2.19
CA LEU A 69 8.24 -0.98 -0.92
C LEU A 69 7.37 -0.68 0.29
N TRP A 70 6.67 0.46 0.26
CA TRP A 70 5.73 0.81 1.32
C TRP A 70 4.59 -0.21 1.43
N LEU A 71 4.02 -0.65 0.31
CA LEU A 71 2.99 -1.69 0.29
C LEU A 71 3.49 -3.02 0.90
N LEU A 72 4.69 -3.46 0.50
CA LEU A 72 5.30 -4.69 1.06
C LEU A 72 5.48 -4.58 2.58
N ARG A 73 5.97 -3.43 3.07
CA ARG A 73 6.12 -3.17 4.50
C ARG A 73 4.77 -3.22 5.21
N VAL A 74 3.78 -2.49 4.73
CA VAL A 74 2.47 -2.43 5.39
C VAL A 74 1.79 -3.80 5.43
N VAL A 75 1.78 -4.52 4.31
CA VAL A 75 1.04 -5.79 4.19
C VAL A 75 1.75 -6.93 4.93
N TYR A 76 3.06 -7.09 4.75
CA TYR A 76 3.78 -8.27 5.25
C TYR A 76 4.56 -8.04 6.55
N ILE A 77 5.05 -6.82 6.80
CA ILE A 77 5.83 -6.52 8.02
C ILE A 77 4.89 -6.00 9.11
N ASP A 78 4.24 -4.87 8.88
CA ASP A 78 3.35 -4.23 9.87
C ASP A 78 2.11 -5.10 10.11
N GLY A 79 1.54 -5.67 9.05
CA GLY A 79 0.43 -6.63 9.09
C GLY A 79 0.82 -8.05 9.54
N ARG A 80 2.11 -8.33 9.77
CA ARG A 80 2.63 -9.64 10.22
C ARG A 80 2.18 -10.84 9.36
N ALA A 81 1.97 -10.63 8.07
CA ALA A 81 1.54 -11.70 7.16
C ALA A 81 2.72 -12.61 6.77
N ASN A 82 2.42 -13.89 6.48
CA ASN A 82 3.42 -14.83 5.97
C ASN A 82 3.95 -14.39 4.59
N PRO A 83 5.27 -14.16 4.42
CA PRO A 83 5.84 -13.68 3.16
C PRO A 83 6.12 -14.80 2.14
N ALA A 84 6.05 -16.08 2.53
CA ALA A 84 6.31 -17.23 1.63
C ALA A 84 5.57 -17.16 0.28
N PRO A 85 4.30 -16.69 0.20
CA PRO A 85 3.60 -16.59 -1.07
C PRO A 85 4.21 -15.59 -2.07
N LEU A 86 5.04 -14.64 -1.63
CA LEU A 86 5.73 -13.68 -2.52
C LEU A 86 6.65 -14.37 -3.54
N LEU A 87 7.16 -15.56 -3.19
CA LEU A 87 8.03 -16.35 -4.05
C LEU A 87 7.28 -17.48 -4.76
N ASN A 88 5.95 -17.54 -4.67
CA ASN A 88 5.15 -18.58 -5.32
C ASN A 88 4.71 -18.14 -6.72
N PRO A 89 5.28 -18.69 -7.81
CA PRO A 89 4.94 -18.29 -9.17
C PRO A 89 3.49 -18.65 -9.55
N GLY A 90 2.92 -19.69 -8.95
CA GLY A 90 1.52 -20.07 -9.15
C GLY A 90 0.52 -19.09 -8.52
N ARG A 91 0.97 -18.28 -7.55
CA ARG A 91 0.14 -17.24 -6.91
C ARG A 91 0.33 -15.88 -7.57
N PHE A 92 1.57 -15.52 -7.89
CA PHE A 92 1.91 -14.25 -8.53
C PHE A 92 2.75 -14.51 -9.79
N PRO A 93 2.10 -14.69 -10.96
CA PRO A 93 2.82 -14.94 -12.20
C PRO A 93 3.60 -13.69 -12.69
N GLY A 94 3.27 -12.50 -12.17
CA GLY A 94 3.91 -11.25 -12.54
C GLY A 94 3.75 -10.14 -11.52
N SER A 95 4.42 -9.02 -11.80
CA SER A 95 4.44 -7.85 -10.92
C SER A 95 3.09 -7.13 -10.84
N LYS A 96 2.25 -7.24 -11.89
CA LYS A 96 0.90 -6.67 -11.91
C LYS A 96 0.00 -7.39 -10.93
N GLU A 97 0.02 -8.72 -10.93
CA GLU A 97 -0.78 -9.58 -10.06
C GLU A 97 -0.32 -9.42 -8.60
N LEU A 98 1.00 -9.40 -8.36
CA LEU A 98 1.54 -9.10 -7.04
C LEU A 98 1.12 -7.71 -6.54
N ARG A 99 1.20 -6.68 -7.39
CA ARG A 99 0.80 -5.31 -7.00
C ARG A 99 -0.71 -5.23 -6.73
N GLY A 100 -1.54 -5.89 -7.54
CA GLY A 100 -2.98 -5.99 -7.31
C GLY A 100 -3.29 -6.61 -5.96
N HIS A 101 -2.63 -7.72 -5.63
CA HIS A 101 -2.75 -8.37 -4.32
C HIS A 101 -2.36 -7.45 -3.16
N LEU A 102 -1.24 -6.73 -3.29
CA LEU A 102 -0.80 -5.78 -2.26
C LEU A 102 -1.82 -4.66 -2.03
N PHE A 103 -2.46 -4.15 -3.09
CA PHE A 103 -3.53 -3.16 -2.96
C PHE A 103 -4.79 -3.75 -2.31
N ASP A 104 -5.18 -4.98 -2.66
CA ASP A 104 -6.33 -5.65 -2.05
C ASP A 104 -6.13 -5.88 -0.55
N GLN A 105 -4.89 -6.15 -0.12
CA GLN A 105 -4.53 -6.37 1.28
C GLN A 105 -4.22 -5.10 2.08
N LEU A 106 -4.13 -3.95 1.41
CA LEU A 106 -3.74 -2.70 2.06
C LEU A 106 -4.71 -2.27 3.16
N ILE A 107 -6.01 -2.26 2.87
CA ILE A 107 -7.04 -1.82 3.83
C ILE A 107 -7.11 -2.75 5.05
N PRO A 108 -7.21 -4.09 4.88
CA PRO A 108 -7.13 -5.01 6.01
C PRO A 108 -5.87 -4.83 6.86
N ALA A 109 -4.69 -4.71 6.22
CA ALA A 109 -3.42 -4.57 6.92
C ALA A 109 -3.36 -3.29 7.77
N LEU A 110 -3.77 -2.14 7.21
CA LEU A 110 -3.76 -0.85 7.93
C LEU A 110 -4.71 -0.84 9.13
N ILE A 111 -5.90 -1.43 8.99
CA ILE A 111 -6.86 -1.51 10.10
C ILE A 111 -6.30 -2.41 11.21
N THR A 112 -5.73 -3.57 10.83
CA THR A 112 -5.20 -4.54 11.81
C THR A 112 -3.98 -3.99 12.54
N ALA A 113 -3.09 -3.28 11.84
CA ALA A 113 -1.89 -2.71 12.41
C ALA A 113 -2.16 -1.54 13.39
N ARG A 114 -3.39 -1.01 13.41
CA ARG A 114 -3.76 0.15 14.23
C ARG A 114 -4.99 -0.17 15.10
N PRO A 115 -4.84 -0.99 16.15
CA PRO A 115 -5.93 -1.28 17.07
C PRO A 115 -6.41 -0.01 17.77
N PRO A 116 -7.69 0.07 18.14
CA PRO A 116 -8.22 1.25 18.79
C PRO A 116 -7.58 1.49 20.16
N SER A 117 -7.38 2.76 20.51
CA SER A 117 -6.87 3.18 21.81
C SER A 117 -7.71 4.34 22.34
N GLY A 118 -7.97 4.32 23.66
CA GLY A 118 -8.57 5.43 24.39
C GLY A 118 -7.56 6.41 24.99
N ASP A 119 -6.27 6.17 24.77
CA ASP A 119 -5.19 7.00 25.33
C ASP A 119 -5.20 8.41 24.72
N ALA A 120 -5.34 9.42 25.57
CA ALA A 120 -5.31 10.82 25.17
C ALA A 120 -3.94 11.25 24.61
N ALA A 121 -2.86 10.52 24.94
CA ALA A 121 -1.52 10.76 24.40
C ALA A 121 -1.35 10.28 22.94
N ASP A 122 -2.28 9.49 22.39
CA ASP A 122 -2.28 9.06 20.99
C ASP A 122 -3.55 9.52 20.26
N PRO A 123 -3.67 10.83 19.96
CA PRO A 123 -4.90 11.40 19.38
C PRO A 123 -5.19 10.89 17.95
N PHE A 124 -4.21 10.26 17.29
CA PHE A 124 -4.35 9.72 15.94
C PHE A 124 -4.66 8.22 15.92
N ARG A 125 -4.77 7.58 17.09
CA ARG A 125 -5.33 6.24 17.18
C ARG A 125 -6.83 6.27 16.93
N PRO A 126 -7.36 5.28 16.18
CA PRO A 126 -8.79 5.14 16.03
C PRO A 126 -9.39 4.86 17.40
N ARG A 127 -10.58 5.40 17.64
CA ARG A 127 -11.32 5.13 18.87
C ARG A 127 -12.15 3.85 18.79
N VAL A 128 -12.41 3.39 17.57
CA VAL A 128 -13.23 2.22 17.26
C VAL A 128 -12.49 1.31 16.28
N SER A 129 -12.79 0.02 16.33
CA SER A 129 -12.36 -0.91 15.29
C SER A 129 -13.30 -0.79 14.09
N HIS A 130 -12.76 -0.74 12.89
CA HIS A 130 -13.53 -0.75 11.65
C HIS A 130 -13.47 -2.13 11.00
N ASP A 131 -14.61 -2.62 10.49
CA ASP A 131 -14.60 -3.84 9.66
C ASP A 131 -13.87 -3.55 8.32
N PRO A 132 -12.81 -4.31 7.96
CA PRO A 132 -12.09 -4.09 6.72
C PRO A 132 -12.94 -4.22 5.45
N GLY A 133 -13.91 -5.15 5.46
CA GLY A 133 -14.82 -5.35 4.33
C GLY A 133 -15.71 -4.13 4.11
N GLN A 134 -16.25 -3.58 5.18
CA GLN A 134 -17.06 -2.37 5.18
C GLN A 134 -16.25 -1.14 4.75
N ALA A 135 -15.05 -0.96 5.30
CA ALA A 135 -14.16 0.13 4.90
C ALA A 135 -13.84 0.07 3.40
N ARG A 136 -13.53 -1.11 2.86
CA ARG A 136 -13.28 -1.32 1.43
C ARG A 136 -14.51 -0.95 0.58
N ARG A 137 -15.71 -1.34 1.00
CA ARG A 137 -16.96 -0.99 0.30
C ARG A 137 -17.19 0.52 0.24
N TRP A 138 -16.99 1.22 1.35
CA TRP A 138 -17.14 2.68 1.40
C TRP A 138 -16.11 3.40 0.54
N LEU A 139 -14.84 2.98 0.59
CA LEU A 139 -13.78 3.54 -0.25
C LEU A 139 -14.03 3.27 -1.74
N ALA A 140 -14.51 2.08 -2.10
CA ALA A 140 -14.89 1.76 -3.47
C ALA A 140 -16.08 2.61 -3.94
N TYR A 141 -17.05 2.85 -3.07
CA TYR A 141 -18.16 3.77 -3.35
C TYR A 141 -17.65 5.20 -3.60
N LEU A 142 -16.79 5.74 -2.71
CA LEU A 142 -16.19 7.06 -2.88
C LEU A 142 -15.43 7.16 -4.21
N ALA A 143 -14.56 6.20 -4.50
CA ALA A 143 -13.81 6.15 -5.75
C ALA A 143 -14.75 6.15 -6.98
N ARG A 144 -15.85 5.38 -6.92
CA ARG A 144 -16.86 5.36 -7.98
C ARG A 144 -17.54 6.71 -8.14
N THR A 145 -17.96 7.36 -7.06
CA THR A 145 -18.62 8.68 -7.13
C THR A 145 -17.70 9.78 -7.64
N MET A 146 -16.39 9.68 -7.37
CA MET A 146 -15.40 10.63 -7.89
C MET A 146 -15.09 10.39 -9.37
N THR A 147 -15.13 9.12 -9.82
CA THR A 147 -14.92 8.74 -11.22
C THR A 147 -16.15 8.98 -12.07
N HIS A 148 -17.34 8.80 -11.49
CA HIS A 148 -18.64 8.98 -12.12
C HIS A 148 -19.53 9.87 -11.23
N PRO A 149 -19.33 11.20 -11.29
CA PRO A 149 -20.11 12.13 -10.48
C PRO A 149 -21.60 12.04 -10.80
N LEU A 150 -22.42 11.86 -9.77
CA LEU A 150 -23.88 11.69 -9.88
C LEU A 150 -24.60 12.91 -10.48
N ASN A 151 -23.96 14.07 -10.43
CA ASN A 151 -24.45 15.34 -10.96
C ASN A 151 -24.01 15.62 -12.41
N GLY A 152 -23.42 14.64 -13.11
CA GLY A 152 -22.92 14.81 -14.47
C GLY A 152 -21.64 15.65 -14.58
N GLY A 153 -20.98 15.94 -13.45
CA GLY A 153 -19.71 16.65 -13.42
C GLY A 153 -18.54 15.85 -14.01
N THR A 154 -17.40 16.52 -14.17
CA THR A 154 -16.17 15.87 -14.63
C THR A 154 -15.57 14.98 -13.54
N PRO A 155 -14.95 13.83 -13.90
CA PRO A 155 -14.22 13.00 -12.96
C PRO A 155 -13.18 13.84 -12.20
N THR A 156 -13.14 13.70 -10.88
CA THR A 156 -12.20 14.45 -10.04
C THR A 156 -11.29 13.52 -9.25
N ARG A 157 -10.05 13.98 -9.01
CA ARG A 157 -9.13 13.36 -8.05
C ARG A 157 -9.05 14.13 -6.74
N ASP A 158 -9.67 15.30 -6.67
CA ASP A 158 -9.65 16.16 -5.50
C ASP A 158 -10.71 15.73 -4.49
N PHE A 159 -10.25 15.08 -3.44
CA PHE A 159 -11.09 14.68 -2.32
C PHE A 159 -11.05 15.73 -1.21
N ALA A 160 -12.05 16.61 -1.20
CA ALA A 160 -12.23 17.62 -0.16
C ALA A 160 -12.83 16.99 1.11
N TRP A 161 -12.05 16.15 1.80
CA TRP A 161 -12.48 15.37 2.96
C TRP A 161 -13.11 16.21 4.08
N TRP A 162 -12.67 17.47 4.26
CA TRP A 162 -13.25 18.40 5.24
C TRP A 162 -14.72 18.74 4.96
N ARG A 163 -15.19 18.62 3.71
CA ARG A 163 -16.61 18.83 3.37
C ARG A 163 -17.51 17.69 3.88
N LEU A 164 -16.97 16.50 4.12
CA LEU A 164 -17.75 15.39 4.71
C LEU A 164 -18.18 15.68 6.15
N GLY A 165 -17.32 16.37 6.93
CA GLY A 165 -17.63 16.75 8.30
C GLY A 165 -18.77 17.77 8.42
N CYS A 166 -18.98 18.60 7.40
CA CYS A 166 -20.07 19.57 7.38
C CYS A 166 -21.44 18.92 7.09
N VAL A 167 -21.49 17.84 6.32
CA VAL A 167 -22.75 17.13 5.99
C VAL A 167 -23.32 16.39 7.21
N ALA A 168 -22.45 15.83 8.07
CA ALA A 168 -22.87 15.10 9.25
C ALA A 168 -23.57 15.97 10.32
N LYS A 169 -23.38 17.29 10.31
CA LYS A 169 -24.05 18.21 11.25
C LYS A 169 -25.48 18.58 10.86
N VAL A 170 -25.93 18.28 9.63
CA VAL A 170 -27.25 18.74 9.15
C VAL A 170 -28.41 17.81 9.57
N ASN A 171 -28.14 16.57 10.00
CA ASN A 171 -29.20 15.59 10.33
C ASN A 171 -29.50 15.43 11.84
N LEU A 172 -28.97 16.28 12.73
CA LEU A 172 -29.23 16.22 14.18
C LEU A 172 -30.12 17.37 14.70
N GLY A 173 -30.90 18.01 13.82
CA GLY A 173 -31.70 19.20 14.14
C GLY A 173 -33.17 19.16 13.70
N ARG A 174 -33.80 17.98 13.69
CA ARG A 174 -35.27 17.86 13.60
C ARG A 174 -35.77 16.77 14.55
N GLY A 175 -35.95 17.15 15.80
CA GLY A 175 -36.80 16.50 16.80
C GLY A 175 -37.69 17.59 17.40
#